data_AF-A0A7C5RVB4-F1
#
_entry.id   AF-A0A7C5RVB4-F1
#
_cell.length_a   1.000
_cell.length_b   1.000
_cell.length_c   1.000
_cell.angle_alpha   90.00
_cell.angle_beta   90.00
_cell.angle_gamma   90.00
#
_symmetry.space_group_name_H-M   'P 1'
#
loop_
_entity.id
_entity.type
_entity.pdbx_description
1 polymer ?
#
loop_
_entity_poly.entity_id
_entity_poly.type
_entity_poly.pdbx_seq_one_letter_code
_entity_poly.pdbx_strand_id
1 'polypeptide(L)'
;MIVHAARRAIFIGLVAGIAGWHLSLVGLIPAFAQRRLVGNTLTLSYALLVALLALAAYATGRRYPGAVQRIPWGVLSALVSSLMLFLLALLVTHLNLRQIFLNATPELARVLTFGGGASATGLIRLLVIGLLTGLFAGGLSALPRPWGRVIVSAALMTLLLGLLRDVLGPLLPQVVTSFLYGTAGLSLAGALVAFLLAAVLFTLRWSLRAKAVTARATAAVPATLRQPVTQALLLLILASVPLWAGLFLSNVADFVGFYILMGLGLNLVLGFAGLLDLGYVAFFAVGAYTMAVLTSPEVGQRFTLDFWVALPIAIVTTVLAGLLVGLPVLRMRGDYLAIATLGFGEIVRLLVLSDWLKPYLGGAQGVTRIARPSIASWRIDSPQEFYLLVLLSCLFAWFLSVRLRDSRLGRSWFAIREDEHVAQAMGINRVTAKLSAFAIGASFGGLSG
;
A
#
# COMPACT_ATOMS: atom_id res chain seq x y z
N MET A 1 27.51 34.42 -14.68
CA MET A 1 26.10 33.96 -14.61
C MET A 1 25.88 32.59 -15.24
N ILE A 2 26.31 32.39 -16.50
CA ILE A 2 26.15 31.12 -17.25
C ILE A 2 26.84 29.93 -16.55
N VAL A 3 28.08 30.10 -16.08
CA VAL A 3 28.85 29.04 -15.39
C VAL A 3 28.14 28.56 -14.12
N HIS A 4 27.58 29.48 -13.34
CA HIS A 4 26.82 29.14 -12.13
C HIS A 4 25.53 28.39 -12.46
N ALA A 5 24.88 28.77 -13.56
CA ALA A 5 23.67 28.12 -14.02
C ALA A 5 23.93 26.68 -14.52
N ALA A 6 25.01 26.50 -15.28
CA ALA A 6 25.48 25.19 -15.73
C ALA A 6 25.83 24.27 -14.56
N ARG A 7 26.63 24.77 -13.60
CA ARG A 7 27.03 24.00 -12.41
C ARG A 7 25.81 23.50 -11.62
N ARG A 8 24.78 24.34 -11.48
CA ARG A 8 23.54 23.97 -10.80
C ARG A 8 22.71 22.96 -11.58
N ALA A 9 22.59 23.11 -12.89
CA ALA A 9 21.87 22.14 -13.73
C ALA A 9 22.54 20.76 -13.70
N ILE A 10 23.88 20.73 -13.75
CA ILE A 10 24.68 19.51 -13.58
C ILE A 10 24.45 18.92 -12.19
N PHE A 11 24.52 19.72 -11.13
CA PHE A 11 24.29 19.25 -9.77
C PHE A 11 22.89 18.61 -9.60
N ILE A 12 21.84 19.26 -10.09
CA ILE A 12 20.47 18.69 -10.03
C ILE A 12 20.39 17.39 -10.85
N GLY A 13 21.04 17.36 -12.02
CA GLY A 13 21.10 16.14 -12.85
C GLY A 13 21.84 14.98 -12.17
N LEU A 14 22.93 15.27 -11.46
CA LEU A 14 23.66 14.27 -10.67
C LEU A 14 22.82 13.75 -9.50
N VAL A 15 22.14 14.64 -8.76
CA VAL A 15 21.23 14.24 -7.67
C VAL A 15 20.11 13.34 -8.20
N ALA A 16 19.51 13.69 -9.34
CA ALA A 16 18.49 12.85 -9.97
C ALA A 16 19.07 11.51 -10.45
N GLY A 17 20.29 11.50 -11.01
CA GLY A 17 21.01 10.28 -11.36
C GLY A 17 21.23 9.34 -10.16
N ILE A 18 21.72 9.88 -9.04
CA ILE A 18 21.92 9.14 -7.77
C ILE A 18 20.59 8.61 -7.23
N ALA A 19 19.53 9.43 -7.26
CA ALA A 19 18.20 8.97 -6.88
C ALA A 19 17.73 7.82 -7.79
N GLY A 20 17.98 7.91 -9.10
CA GLY A 20 17.74 6.83 -10.06
C GLY A 20 18.52 5.56 -9.74
N TRP A 21 19.78 5.68 -9.31
CA TRP A 21 20.56 4.53 -8.85
C TRP A 21 19.95 3.87 -7.63
N HIS A 22 19.60 4.68 -6.62
CA HIS A 22 19.00 4.18 -5.41
C HIS A 22 17.69 3.43 -5.69
N LEU A 23 16.77 4.03 -6.45
CA LEU A 23 15.49 3.40 -6.84
C LEU A 23 15.71 2.09 -7.63
N SER A 24 16.77 2.02 -8.43
CA SER A 24 17.11 0.84 -9.23
C SER A 24 17.71 -0.29 -8.39
N LEU A 25 18.68 0.03 -7.53
CA LEU A 25 19.39 -0.95 -6.71
C LEU A 25 18.54 -1.49 -5.55
N VAL A 26 17.63 -0.68 -5.00
CA VAL A 26 16.62 -1.14 -4.01
C VAL A 26 15.61 -2.11 -4.64
N GLY A 27 15.47 -2.11 -5.98
CA GLY A 27 14.62 -3.05 -6.72
C GLY A 27 13.27 -2.47 -7.15
N LEU A 28 13.01 -1.18 -6.94
CA LEU A 28 11.76 -0.55 -7.33
C LEU A 28 11.56 -0.55 -8.86
N ILE A 29 12.59 -0.13 -9.60
CA ILE A 29 12.56 -0.08 -11.08
C ILE A 29 12.37 -1.48 -11.69
N PRO A 30 13.13 -2.54 -11.32
CA PRO A 30 12.92 -3.86 -11.92
C PRO A 30 11.58 -4.50 -11.49
N ALA A 31 11.13 -4.30 -10.24
CA ALA A 31 9.84 -4.84 -9.78
C ALA A 31 8.65 -4.33 -10.61
N PHE A 32 8.71 -3.10 -11.09
CA PHE A 32 7.64 -2.48 -11.88
C PHE A 32 7.76 -2.70 -13.39
N ALA A 33 8.76 -3.45 -13.88
CA ALA A 33 9.01 -3.60 -15.31
C ALA A 33 7.86 -4.34 -16.01
N GLN A 34 7.17 -5.23 -15.29
CA GLN A 34 6.03 -5.98 -15.79
C GLN A 34 4.71 -5.21 -15.72
N ARG A 35 4.64 -4.12 -14.95
CA ARG A 35 3.40 -3.34 -14.80
C ARG A 35 3.24 -2.38 -15.97
N ARG A 36 2.41 -2.73 -16.95
CA ARG A 36 2.10 -1.87 -18.11
C ARG A 36 1.09 -0.79 -17.72
N LEU A 37 1.29 0.44 -18.19
CA LEU A 37 0.38 1.56 -17.94
C LEU A 37 -0.38 1.99 -19.19
N VAL A 38 0.30 2.06 -20.34
CA VAL A 38 -0.31 2.43 -21.63
C VAL A 38 0.18 1.48 -22.72
N GLY A 39 -0.75 0.73 -23.30
CA GLY A 39 -0.48 -0.27 -24.33
C GLY A 39 0.61 -1.27 -23.94
N ASN A 40 1.39 -1.70 -24.93
CA ASN A 40 2.56 -2.57 -24.73
C ASN A 40 3.88 -1.79 -24.64
N THR A 41 3.84 -0.46 -24.73
CA THR A 41 5.03 0.38 -24.89
C THR A 41 5.47 1.07 -23.60
N LEU A 42 4.53 1.50 -22.74
CA LEU A 42 4.84 2.27 -21.53
C LEU A 42 4.58 1.44 -20.27
N THR A 43 5.67 0.99 -19.64
CA THR A 43 5.66 0.33 -18.33
C THR A 43 5.80 1.35 -17.20
N LEU A 44 5.43 0.96 -15.98
CA LEU A 44 5.57 1.79 -14.79
C LEU A 44 7.04 2.13 -14.52
N SER A 45 7.97 1.21 -14.78
CA SER A 45 9.42 1.49 -14.71
C SER A 45 9.84 2.59 -15.68
N TYR A 46 9.40 2.51 -16.94
CA TYR A 46 9.71 3.55 -17.92
C TYR A 46 9.08 4.89 -17.54
N ALA A 47 7.85 4.88 -17.02
CA ALA A 47 7.19 6.09 -16.51
C ALA A 47 7.97 6.71 -15.34
N LEU A 48 8.47 5.91 -14.40
CA LEU A 48 9.28 6.38 -13.27
C LEU A 48 10.63 6.96 -13.71
N LEU A 49 11.32 6.30 -14.65
CA LEU A 49 12.58 6.80 -15.20
C LEU A 49 12.37 8.12 -15.95
N VAL A 50 11.35 8.22 -16.79
CA VAL A 50 11.00 9.48 -17.47
C VAL A 50 10.58 10.56 -16.46
N ALA A 51 9.81 10.21 -15.43
CA ALA A 51 9.41 11.14 -14.38
C ALA A 51 10.62 11.69 -13.61
N LEU A 52 11.62 10.85 -13.31
CA LEU A 52 12.87 11.26 -12.68
C LEU A 52 13.61 12.30 -13.53
N LEU A 53 13.78 12.02 -14.83
CA LEU A 53 14.40 12.94 -15.79
C LEU A 53 13.61 14.24 -15.92
N ALA A 54 12.28 14.14 -16.01
CA ALA A 54 11.38 15.28 -16.13
C ALA A 54 11.40 16.16 -14.88
N LEU A 55 11.42 15.58 -13.68
CA LEU A 55 11.50 16.31 -12.41
C LEU A 55 12.81 17.08 -12.30
N ALA A 56 13.94 16.48 -12.69
CA ALA A 56 15.24 17.13 -12.71
C ALA A 56 15.26 18.35 -13.66
N ALA A 57 14.77 18.14 -14.89
CA ALA A 57 14.65 19.20 -15.90
C ALA A 57 13.69 20.31 -15.46
N TYR A 58 12.54 19.96 -14.89
CA TYR A 58 11.53 20.89 -14.42
C TYR A 58 12.00 21.72 -13.21
N ALA A 59 12.66 21.08 -12.25
CA ALA A 59 13.23 21.74 -11.07
C ALA A 59 14.35 22.71 -11.47
N THR A 60 15.16 22.34 -12.47
CA THR A 60 16.19 23.22 -13.03
C THR A 60 15.56 24.41 -13.76
N GLY A 61 14.60 24.17 -14.65
CA GLY A 61 13.94 25.22 -15.43
C GLY A 61 13.20 26.26 -14.58
N ARG A 62 12.47 25.83 -13.55
CA ARG A 62 11.70 26.74 -12.66
C ARG A 62 12.56 27.74 -11.89
N ARG A 63 13.87 27.49 -11.73
CA ARG A 63 14.76 28.38 -10.98
C ARG A 63 15.16 29.63 -11.76
N TYR A 64 14.93 29.66 -13.08
CA TYR A 64 15.30 30.79 -13.93
C TYR A 64 14.07 31.60 -14.35
N PRO A 65 14.14 32.94 -14.37
CA PRO A 65 13.00 33.79 -14.70
C PRO A 65 12.65 33.75 -16.21
N GLY A 66 13.64 33.66 -17.10
CA GLY A 66 13.42 33.73 -18.55
C GLY A 66 13.00 32.40 -19.18
N ALA A 67 11.87 32.39 -19.91
CA ALA A 67 11.32 31.22 -20.60
C ALA A 67 12.33 30.53 -21.53
N VAL A 68 13.07 31.32 -22.31
CA VAL A 68 14.10 30.82 -23.25
C VAL A 68 15.27 30.16 -22.53
N GLN A 69 15.62 30.62 -21.33
CA GLN A 69 16.71 30.06 -20.54
C GLN A 69 16.30 28.76 -19.81
N ARG A 70 15.00 28.50 -19.60
CA ARG A 70 14.55 27.30 -18.88
C ARG A 70 14.81 26.00 -19.65
N ILE A 71 14.64 26.05 -20.97
CA ILE A 71 14.75 24.89 -21.87
C ILE A 71 16.18 24.34 -21.90
N PRO A 72 17.25 25.11 -22.22
CA PRO A 72 18.60 24.57 -22.33
C PRO A 72 19.13 24.03 -21.00
N TRP A 73 18.82 24.69 -19.88
CA TRP A 73 19.23 24.19 -18.56
C TRP A 73 18.45 22.94 -18.13
N GLY A 74 17.18 22.84 -18.51
CA GLY A 74 16.38 21.62 -18.32
C GLY A 74 16.94 20.43 -19.12
N VAL A 75 17.30 20.66 -20.38
CA VAL A 75 17.97 19.67 -21.25
C VAL A 75 19.29 19.23 -20.65
N LEU A 76 20.15 20.15 -20.20
CA LEU A 76 21.43 19.81 -19.59
C LEU A 76 21.25 18.91 -18.35
N SER A 77 20.31 19.24 -17.47
CA SER A 77 20.03 18.42 -16.28
C SER A 77 19.50 17.03 -16.64
N ALA A 78 18.61 16.91 -17.63
CA ALA A 78 18.10 15.62 -18.09
C ALA A 78 19.19 14.76 -18.74
N LEU A 79 20.07 15.34 -19.56
CA LEU A 79 21.19 14.63 -20.19
C LEU A 79 22.19 14.10 -19.16
N VAL A 80 22.53 14.90 -18.15
CA VAL A 80 23.40 14.46 -17.04
C VAL A 80 22.75 13.30 -16.27
N SER A 81 21.44 13.38 -16.01
CA SER A 81 20.69 12.32 -15.34
C SER A 81 20.68 11.03 -16.18
N SER A 82 20.42 11.12 -17.49
CA SER A 82 20.48 10.01 -18.44
C SER A 82 21.87 9.36 -18.49
N LEU A 83 22.94 10.16 -18.48
CA LEU A 83 24.31 9.66 -18.47
C LEU A 83 24.61 8.88 -17.18
N MET A 84 24.13 9.36 -16.03
CA MET A 84 24.27 8.63 -14.77
C MET A 84 23.52 7.29 -14.80
N LEU A 85 22.29 7.25 -15.34
CA LEU A 85 21.55 6.00 -15.49
C LEU A 85 22.27 5.01 -16.43
N PHE A 86 22.89 5.50 -17.52
CA PHE A 86 23.72 4.67 -18.39
C PHE A 86 24.97 4.15 -17.69
N LEU A 87 25.61 4.98 -16.88
CA LEU A 87 26.78 4.59 -16.10
C LEU A 87 26.44 3.44 -15.16
N LEU A 88 25.28 3.48 -14.49
CA LEU A 88 24.81 2.34 -13.71
C LEU A 88 24.59 1.10 -14.57
N ALA A 89 23.95 1.22 -15.74
CA ALA A 89 23.76 0.09 -16.64
C ALA A 89 25.10 -0.57 -17.02
N LEU A 90 26.15 0.22 -17.30
CA LEU A 90 27.50 -0.29 -17.55
C LEU A 90 28.10 -0.99 -16.33
N LEU A 91 28.01 -0.39 -15.14
CA LEU A 91 28.56 -0.98 -13.92
C LEU A 91 27.88 -2.31 -13.59
N VAL A 92 26.55 -2.37 -13.73
CA VAL A 92 25.77 -3.59 -13.45
C VAL A 92 26.14 -4.73 -14.39
N THR A 93 26.41 -4.44 -15.68
CA THR A 93 26.77 -5.49 -16.63
C THR A 93 28.24 -5.92 -16.55
N HIS A 94 29.17 -5.00 -16.24
CA HIS A 94 30.60 -5.29 -16.30
C HIS A 94 31.23 -5.64 -14.94
N LEU A 95 30.74 -5.09 -13.83
CA LEU A 95 31.36 -5.26 -12.50
C LEU A 95 30.66 -6.27 -11.60
N ASN A 96 29.75 -7.08 -12.14
CA ASN A 96 29.01 -8.12 -11.42
C ASN A 96 28.48 -7.66 -10.04
N LEU A 97 27.84 -6.48 -10.02
CA LEU A 97 27.35 -5.81 -8.80
C LEU A 97 26.32 -6.63 -8.01
N ARG A 98 25.82 -7.73 -8.58
CA ARG A 98 24.83 -8.62 -7.96
C ARG A 98 25.27 -9.19 -6.61
N GLN A 99 26.58 -9.36 -6.39
CA GLN A 99 27.11 -9.84 -5.11
C GLN A 99 26.84 -8.88 -3.95
N ILE A 100 26.76 -7.58 -4.23
CA ILE A 100 26.49 -6.52 -3.23
C ILE A 100 25.01 -6.12 -3.29
N PHE A 101 24.47 -5.94 -4.50
CA PHE A 101 23.10 -5.52 -4.74
C PHE A 101 22.34 -6.60 -5.50
N LEU A 102 21.51 -7.37 -4.80
CA LEU A 102 20.77 -8.51 -5.36
C LEU A 102 19.97 -8.17 -6.64
N ASN A 103 19.47 -6.93 -6.74
CA ASN A 103 18.67 -6.43 -7.87
C ASN A 103 19.50 -5.92 -9.05
N ALA A 104 20.82 -5.80 -8.91
CA ALA A 104 21.74 -5.39 -9.98
C ALA A 104 21.93 -6.51 -11.01
N THR A 105 20.88 -6.75 -11.79
CA THR A 105 20.82 -7.80 -12.81
C THR A 105 21.09 -7.23 -14.21
N PRO A 106 21.53 -8.05 -15.18
CA PRO A 106 21.64 -7.60 -16.57
C PRO A 106 20.32 -7.10 -17.16
N GLU A 107 19.19 -7.61 -16.65
CA GLU A 107 17.85 -7.14 -17.03
C GLU A 107 17.58 -5.70 -16.55
N LEU A 108 18.08 -5.32 -15.37
CA LEU A 108 18.04 -3.93 -14.91
C LEU A 108 18.74 -3.00 -15.90
N ALA A 109 19.90 -3.39 -16.44
CA ALA A 109 20.61 -2.59 -17.43
C ALA A 109 19.80 -2.40 -18.72
N ARG A 110 19.02 -3.41 -19.13
CA ARG A 110 18.07 -3.28 -20.26
C ARG A 110 16.93 -2.34 -19.92
N VAL A 111 16.34 -2.43 -18.73
CA VAL A 111 15.25 -1.53 -18.31
C VAL A 111 15.72 -0.08 -18.24
N LEU A 112 16.92 0.17 -17.69
CA LEU A 112 17.51 1.51 -17.59
C LEU A 112 17.73 2.17 -18.96
N THR A 113 18.06 1.39 -19.98
CA THR A 113 18.30 1.88 -21.35
C THR A 113 17.13 1.64 -22.30
N PHE A 114 15.92 1.45 -21.76
CA PHE A 114 14.69 1.26 -22.54
C PHE A 114 14.82 0.14 -23.60
N GLY A 115 15.37 -1.01 -23.17
CA GLY A 115 15.57 -2.21 -23.97
C GLY A 115 16.86 -2.25 -24.79
N GLY A 116 17.72 -1.22 -24.72
CA GLY A 116 18.98 -1.18 -25.49
C GLY A 116 20.16 -1.94 -24.87
N GLY A 117 20.04 -2.40 -23.63
CA GLY A 117 21.15 -2.97 -22.84
C GLY A 117 22.28 -1.97 -22.58
N ALA A 118 23.38 -2.45 -22.03
CA ALA A 118 24.60 -1.66 -21.79
C ALA A 118 25.46 -1.55 -23.08
N SER A 119 24.83 -1.16 -24.19
CA SER A 119 25.46 -1.05 -25.51
C SER A 119 25.43 0.40 -26.02
N ALA A 120 26.16 0.69 -27.10
CA ALA A 120 26.12 2.00 -27.76
C ALA A 120 24.69 2.40 -28.19
N THR A 121 23.88 1.43 -28.61
CA THR A 121 22.47 1.68 -28.95
C THR A 121 21.64 2.07 -27.74
N GLY A 122 21.91 1.47 -26.57
CA GLY A 122 21.30 1.83 -25.30
C GLY A 122 21.67 3.23 -24.83
N LEU A 123 22.94 3.63 -24.96
CA LEU A 123 23.41 5.00 -24.69
C LEU A 123 22.63 6.01 -25.53
N ILE A 124 22.58 5.80 -26.85
CA ILE A 124 21.92 6.71 -27.79
C ILE A 124 20.43 6.85 -27.44
N ARG A 125 19.72 5.74 -27.22
CA ARG A 125 18.30 5.78 -26.83
C ARG A 125 18.07 6.58 -25.56
N LEU A 126 18.89 6.35 -24.53
CA LEU A 126 18.74 7.01 -23.24
C LEU A 126 19.07 8.51 -23.30
N LEU A 127 20.05 8.91 -24.11
CA LEU A 127 20.36 10.31 -24.38
C LEU A 127 19.26 11.00 -25.19
N VAL A 128 18.70 10.33 -26.21
CA VAL A 128 17.56 10.85 -26.98
C VAL A 128 16.34 11.04 -26.08
N ILE A 129 16.02 10.06 -25.23
CA ILE A 129 14.93 10.17 -24.25
C ILE A 129 15.22 11.31 -23.27
N GLY A 130 16.45 11.44 -22.78
CA GLY A 130 16.87 12.55 -21.93
C GLY A 130 16.69 13.91 -22.60
N LEU A 131 17.07 14.05 -23.87
CA LEU A 131 16.88 15.25 -24.67
C LEU A 131 15.39 15.60 -24.83
N LEU A 132 14.58 14.64 -25.27
CA LEU A 132 13.14 14.83 -25.47
C LEU A 132 12.43 15.19 -24.16
N THR A 133 12.76 14.50 -23.08
CA THR A 133 12.19 14.76 -21.74
C THR A 133 12.63 16.13 -21.22
N GLY A 134 13.89 16.50 -21.45
CA GLY A 134 14.44 17.80 -21.08
C GLY A 134 13.79 18.97 -21.84
N LEU A 135 13.56 18.80 -23.15
CA LEU A 135 12.83 19.77 -23.97
C LEU A 135 11.39 19.92 -23.49
N PHE A 136 10.69 18.80 -23.26
CA PHE A 136 9.31 18.79 -22.80
C PHE A 136 9.15 19.41 -21.41
N ALA A 137 9.92 18.93 -20.42
CA ALA A 137 9.85 19.43 -19.04
C ALA A 137 10.38 20.87 -18.92
N GLY A 138 11.40 21.23 -19.69
CA GLY A 138 11.90 22.59 -19.81
C GLY A 138 10.84 23.54 -20.37
N GLY A 139 10.16 23.15 -21.44
CA GLY A 139 9.03 23.90 -22.02
C GLY A 139 7.84 23.99 -21.05
N LEU A 140 7.51 22.90 -20.37
CA LEU A 140 6.47 22.87 -19.33
C LEU A 140 6.76 23.81 -18.18
N SER A 141 8.03 23.99 -17.83
CA SER A 141 8.46 24.96 -16.82
C SER A 141 8.37 26.40 -17.33
N ALA A 142 8.42 26.63 -18.65
CA ALA A 142 8.28 27.94 -19.29
C ALA A 142 6.84 28.39 -19.47
N LEU A 143 5.87 27.47 -19.50
CA LEU A 143 4.45 27.79 -19.61
C LEU A 143 3.93 28.62 -18.42
N PRO A 144 2.85 29.41 -18.63
CA PRO A 144 2.15 30.07 -17.53
C PRO A 144 1.74 29.08 -16.44
N ARG A 145 1.84 29.50 -15.17
CA ARG A 145 1.57 28.66 -13.99
C ARG A 145 0.28 27.79 -14.04
N PRO A 146 -0.87 28.26 -14.56
CA PRO A 146 -2.07 27.42 -14.60
C PRO A 146 -1.94 26.26 -15.59
N TRP A 147 -1.47 26.53 -16.81
CA TRP A 147 -1.35 25.52 -17.88
C TRP A 147 -0.34 24.43 -17.55
N GLY A 148 0.80 24.81 -16.97
CA GLY A 148 1.80 23.83 -16.52
C GLY A 148 1.24 22.87 -15.45
N ARG A 149 0.42 23.37 -14.51
CA ARG A 149 -0.22 22.53 -13.50
C ARG A 149 -1.26 21.59 -14.09
N VAL A 150 -2.10 22.08 -15.00
CA VAL A 150 -3.15 21.29 -15.69
C VAL A 150 -2.53 20.12 -16.43
N ILE A 151 -1.46 20.35 -17.20
CA ILE A 151 -0.79 19.30 -17.98
C ILE A 151 -0.18 18.24 -17.05
N VAL A 152 0.51 18.66 -15.98
CA VAL A 152 1.09 17.71 -15.01
C VAL A 152 -0.01 16.92 -14.32
N SER A 153 -1.08 17.56 -13.85
CA SER A 153 -2.18 16.87 -13.18
C SER A 153 -2.93 15.93 -14.11
N ALA A 154 -3.13 16.32 -15.38
CA ALA A 154 -3.74 15.47 -16.39
C ALA A 154 -2.86 14.25 -16.68
N ALA A 155 -1.55 14.42 -16.87
CA ALA A 155 -0.62 13.32 -17.07
C ALA A 155 -0.59 12.36 -15.88
N LEU A 156 -0.52 12.89 -14.66
CA LEU A 156 -0.56 12.08 -13.43
C LEU A 156 -1.90 11.33 -13.30
N MET A 157 -3.02 11.97 -13.61
CA MET A 157 -4.33 11.32 -13.59
C MET A 157 -4.41 10.20 -14.63
N THR A 158 -3.92 10.42 -15.85
CA THR A 158 -3.87 9.37 -16.88
C THR A 158 -3.01 8.19 -16.44
N LEU A 159 -1.83 8.44 -15.87
CA LEU A 159 -0.97 7.37 -15.34
C LEU A 159 -1.64 6.63 -14.19
N LEU A 160 -2.35 7.34 -13.30
CA LEU A 160 -3.10 6.76 -12.20
C LEU A 160 -4.26 5.88 -12.70
N LEU A 161 -5.01 6.33 -13.70
CA LEU A 161 -6.07 5.53 -14.33
C LEU A 161 -5.50 4.25 -14.95
N GLY A 162 -4.34 4.33 -15.61
CA GLY A 162 -3.65 3.15 -16.14
C GLY A 162 -3.19 2.19 -15.04
N LEU A 163 -2.65 2.73 -13.95
CA LEU A 163 -2.22 1.95 -12.78
C LEU A 163 -3.40 1.24 -12.12
N LEU A 164 -4.55 1.91 -12.02
CA LEU A 164 -5.75 1.41 -11.37
C LEU A 164 -6.66 0.59 -12.31
N ARG A 165 -6.18 0.17 -13.49
CA ARG A 165 -6.96 -0.65 -14.44
C ARG A 165 -7.64 -1.85 -13.77
N ASP A 166 -6.91 -2.61 -12.96
CA ASP A 166 -7.46 -3.85 -12.36
C ASP A 166 -8.53 -3.54 -11.30
N VAL A 167 -8.52 -2.31 -10.76
CA VAL A 167 -9.51 -1.82 -9.79
C VAL A 167 -10.70 -1.18 -10.48
N LEU A 168 -10.47 -0.33 -11.48
CA LEU A 168 -11.50 0.45 -12.18
C LEU A 168 -12.16 -0.32 -13.33
N GLY A 169 -11.44 -1.26 -13.94
CA GLY A 169 -11.92 -2.07 -15.04
C GLY A 169 -13.21 -2.82 -14.68
N PRO A 170 -13.24 -3.61 -13.60
CA PRO A 170 -14.46 -4.31 -13.19
C PRO A 170 -15.66 -3.41 -12.87
N LEU A 171 -15.42 -2.13 -12.56
CA LEU A 171 -16.46 -1.18 -12.15
C LEU A 171 -17.17 -0.49 -13.33
N LEU A 172 -16.56 -0.52 -14.51
CA LEU A 172 -17.06 0.18 -15.67
C LEU A 172 -17.83 -0.78 -16.60
N PRO A 173 -18.84 -0.28 -17.33
CA PRO A 173 -19.52 -1.08 -18.35
C PRO A 173 -18.53 -1.63 -19.38
N GLN A 174 -18.78 -2.84 -19.88
CA GLN A 174 -17.87 -3.55 -20.80
C GLN A 174 -17.50 -2.75 -22.06
N VAL A 175 -18.43 -1.93 -22.56
CA VAL A 175 -18.20 -1.04 -23.71
C VAL A 175 -17.15 0.03 -23.38
N VAL A 176 -17.20 0.59 -22.17
CA VAL A 176 -16.25 1.61 -21.71
C VAL A 176 -14.89 0.99 -21.40
N THR A 177 -14.87 -0.19 -20.78
CA THR A 177 -13.62 -0.86 -20.41
C THR A 177 -12.83 -1.32 -21.63
N SER A 178 -13.48 -1.92 -22.63
CA SER A 178 -12.85 -2.35 -23.88
C SER A 178 -12.26 -1.19 -24.68
N PHE A 179 -12.87 0.00 -24.60
CA PHE A 179 -12.34 1.21 -25.21
C PHE A 179 -11.17 1.82 -24.41
N LEU A 180 -11.36 2.04 -23.11
CA LEU A 180 -10.39 2.72 -22.26
C LEU A 180 -9.17 1.87 -21.93
N TYR A 181 -9.34 0.57 -21.69
CA TYR A 181 -8.30 -0.34 -21.23
C TYR A 181 -7.95 -1.39 -22.28
N GLY A 182 -6.64 -1.60 -22.48
CA GLY A 182 -6.09 -2.73 -23.24
C GLY A 182 -5.93 -3.98 -22.37
N THR A 183 -4.99 -4.85 -22.71
CA THR A 183 -4.75 -6.14 -22.02
C THR A 183 -4.08 -6.02 -20.65
N ALA A 184 -3.30 -4.95 -20.42
CA ALA A 184 -2.51 -4.78 -19.19
C ALA A 184 -2.48 -3.33 -18.64
N GLY A 185 -3.06 -2.36 -19.34
CA GLY A 185 -3.08 -0.94 -18.97
C GLY A 185 -4.12 -0.18 -19.79
N LEU A 186 -4.05 1.14 -19.84
CA LEU A 186 -4.86 1.95 -20.76
C LEU A 186 -4.55 1.59 -22.22
N SER A 187 -5.56 1.61 -23.09
CA SER A 187 -5.34 1.60 -24.53
C SER A 187 -4.70 2.93 -24.95
N LEU A 188 -4.06 2.98 -26.13
CA LEU A 188 -3.46 4.24 -26.61
C LEU A 188 -4.54 5.33 -26.79
N ALA A 189 -5.69 4.95 -27.37
CA ALA A 189 -6.84 5.83 -27.52
C ALA A 189 -7.43 6.25 -26.16
N GLY A 190 -7.58 5.30 -25.24
CA GLY A 190 -8.07 5.53 -23.88
C GLY A 190 -7.18 6.47 -23.09
N ALA A 191 -5.85 6.35 -23.22
CA ALA A 191 -4.90 7.25 -22.56
C ALA A 191 -5.02 8.69 -23.07
N LEU A 192 -5.20 8.88 -24.39
CA LEU A 192 -5.42 10.20 -24.98
C LEU A 192 -6.74 10.81 -24.51
N VAL A 193 -7.83 10.05 -24.54
CA VAL A 193 -9.14 10.50 -24.07
C VAL A 193 -9.09 10.83 -22.57
N ALA A 194 -8.49 9.98 -21.75
CA ALA A 194 -8.32 10.21 -20.33
C ALA A 194 -7.50 11.48 -20.05
N PHE A 195 -6.42 11.71 -20.80
CA PHE A 195 -5.61 12.91 -20.68
C PHE A 195 -6.38 14.18 -21.04
N LEU A 196 -7.11 14.16 -22.16
CA LEU A 196 -7.91 15.31 -22.60
C LEU A 196 -9.06 15.60 -21.62
N LEU A 197 -9.79 14.58 -21.18
CA LEU A 197 -10.84 14.73 -20.18
C LEU A 197 -10.28 15.25 -18.85
N ALA A 198 -9.16 14.71 -18.37
CA ALA A 198 -8.52 15.22 -17.17
C ALA A 198 -8.07 16.68 -17.35
N ALA A 199 -7.47 17.03 -18.48
CA ALA A 199 -7.06 18.40 -18.78
C ALA A 199 -8.26 19.36 -18.77
N VAL A 200 -9.37 19.00 -19.41
CA VAL A 200 -10.62 19.78 -19.41
C VAL A 200 -11.20 19.91 -18.00
N LEU A 201 -11.25 18.83 -17.22
CA LEU A 201 -11.74 18.87 -15.84
C LEU A 201 -10.86 19.76 -14.95
N PHE A 202 -9.53 19.71 -15.11
CA PHE A 202 -8.62 20.55 -14.35
C PHE A 202 -8.66 22.03 -14.79
N THR A 203 -8.87 22.32 -16.09
CA THR A 203 -9.10 23.71 -16.54
C THR A 203 -10.41 24.26 -16.02
N LEU A 204 -11.49 23.47 -16.06
CA LEU A 204 -12.79 23.83 -15.49
C LEU A 204 -12.71 24.04 -13.97
N ARG A 205 -12.05 23.15 -13.23
CA ARG A 205 -11.85 23.31 -11.78
C ARG A 205 -11.06 24.58 -11.44
N TRP A 206 -10.11 24.95 -12.30
CA TRP A 206 -9.35 26.18 -12.14
C TRP A 206 -10.19 27.42 -12.46
N SER A 207 -10.95 27.42 -13.57
CA SER A 207 -11.81 28.54 -13.96
C SER A 207 -12.98 28.75 -12.99
N LEU A 208 -13.56 27.66 -12.48
CA LEU A 208 -14.70 27.66 -11.58
C LEU A 208 -14.34 27.91 -10.10
N ARG A 209 -13.10 28.33 -9.77
CA ARG A 209 -12.56 28.64 -8.43
C ARG A 209 -13.53 28.23 -7.31
N ALA A 210 -13.41 26.98 -6.85
CA ALA A 210 -14.24 26.25 -5.88
C ALA A 210 -14.35 26.90 -4.46
N LYS A 211 -14.65 28.20 -4.39
CA LYS A 211 -15.09 28.91 -3.19
C LYS A 211 -16.61 29.08 -3.16
N ALA A 212 -17.29 29.09 -4.30
CA ALA A 212 -18.73 29.41 -4.36
C ALA A 212 -19.66 28.19 -4.12
N VAL A 213 -19.31 26.99 -4.59
CA VAL A 213 -20.20 25.82 -4.55
C VAL A 213 -20.10 25.05 -3.22
N THR A 214 -18.89 24.88 -2.70
CA THR A 214 -18.65 24.23 -1.40
C THR A 214 -19.12 25.07 -0.22
N ALA A 215 -19.03 26.41 -0.30
CA ALA A 215 -19.54 27.31 0.74
C ALA A 215 -21.08 27.29 0.83
N ARG A 216 -21.80 27.18 -0.29
CA ARG A 216 -23.27 27.09 -0.32
C ARG A 216 -23.80 25.71 0.09
N ALA A 217 -23.17 24.63 -0.36
CA ALA A 217 -23.62 23.26 -0.03
C ALA A 217 -23.39 22.91 1.44
N THR A 218 -22.30 23.41 2.04
CA THR A 218 -22.06 23.20 3.47
C THR A 218 -22.93 24.12 4.32
N ALA A 219 -23.16 25.39 3.95
CA ALA A 219 -23.97 26.32 4.75
C ALA A 219 -25.42 25.87 5.00
N ALA A 220 -25.96 24.95 4.19
CA ALA A 220 -27.35 24.46 4.31
C ALA A 220 -27.57 23.38 5.40
N VAL A 221 -26.51 22.71 5.90
CA VAL A 221 -26.65 21.63 6.90
C VAL A 221 -26.18 22.12 8.28
N PRO A 222 -27.04 22.10 9.32
CA PRO A 222 -26.65 22.47 10.68
C PRO A 222 -25.55 21.54 11.19
N ALA A 223 -24.55 22.10 11.88
CA ALA A 223 -23.34 21.38 12.30
C ALA A 223 -23.62 20.12 13.14
N THR A 224 -24.73 20.11 13.88
CA THR A 224 -25.20 19.00 14.73
C THR A 224 -25.65 17.77 13.93
N LEU A 225 -26.22 17.96 12.73
CA LEU A 225 -26.67 16.87 11.86
C LEU A 225 -25.58 16.39 10.89
N ARG A 226 -24.51 17.17 10.68
CA ARG A 226 -23.46 16.80 9.73
C ARG A 226 -22.76 15.50 10.08
N GLN A 227 -22.33 15.33 11.33
CA GLN A 227 -21.59 14.15 11.76
C GLN A 227 -22.39 12.84 11.58
N PRO A 228 -23.64 12.71 12.11
CA PRO A 228 -24.40 11.48 11.93
C PRO A 228 -24.77 11.23 10.47
N VAL A 229 -25.12 12.27 9.70
CA VAL A 229 -25.42 12.12 8.27
C VAL A 229 -24.18 11.68 7.49
N THR A 230 -23.01 12.25 7.76
CA THR A 230 -21.77 11.80 7.11
C THR A 230 -21.39 10.36 7.47
N GLN A 231 -21.59 9.95 8.73
CA GLN A 231 -21.35 8.57 9.15
C GLN A 231 -22.34 7.61 8.49
N ALA A 232 -23.63 7.96 8.44
CA ALA A 232 -24.66 7.16 7.78
C ALA A 232 -24.37 7.02 6.27
N LEU A 233 -24.00 8.11 5.60
CA LEU A 233 -23.61 8.07 4.19
C LEU A 233 -22.36 7.22 3.96
N LEU A 234 -21.37 7.31 4.84
CA LEU A 234 -20.15 6.50 4.74
C LEU A 234 -20.45 5.01 4.94
N LEU A 235 -21.27 4.67 5.93
CA LEU A 235 -21.73 3.29 6.16
C LEU A 235 -22.55 2.77 4.99
N LEU A 236 -23.41 3.60 4.40
CA LEU A 236 -24.18 3.24 3.22
C LEU A 236 -23.27 2.97 2.02
N ILE A 237 -22.24 3.80 1.82
CA ILE A 237 -21.25 3.61 0.75
C ILE A 237 -20.49 2.30 0.97
N LEU A 238 -20.01 2.02 2.18
CA LEU A 238 -19.31 0.78 2.50
C LEU A 238 -20.22 -0.45 2.31
N ALA A 239 -21.46 -0.41 2.81
CA ALA A 239 -22.42 -1.49 2.65
C ALA A 239 -22.82 -1.72 1.19
N SER A 240 -22.73 -0.69 0.33
CA SER A 240 -23.05 -0.81 -1.09
C SER A 240 -21.97 -1.51 -1.92
N VAL A 241 -20.74 -1.66 -1.41
CA VAL A 241 -19.59 -2.20 -2.16
C VAL A 241 -19.91 -3.51 -2.90
N PRO A 242 -20.53 -4.54 -2.28
CA PRO A 242 -20.82 -5.81 -2.96
C PRO A 242 -21.74 -5.68 -4.18
N LEU A 243 -22.58 -4.63 -4.23
CA LEU A 243 -23.56 -4.43 -5.30
C LEU A 243 -22.90 -3.99 -6.62
N TRP A 244 -21.74 -3.34 -6.57
CA TRP A 244 -21.09 -2.76 -7.74
C TRP A 244 -19.62 -3.18 -7.93
N ALA A 245 -18.97 -3.71 -6.90
CA ALA A 245 -17.55 -4.10 -6.93
C ALA A 245 -17.28 -5.39 -7.73
N GLY A 246 -18.27 -6.28 -7.83
CA GLY A 246 -18.08 -7.61 -8.41
C GLY A 246 -17.20 -8.53 -7.57
N LEU A 247 -16.96 -9.76 -8.04
CA LEU A 247 -16.26 -10.83 -7.31
C LEU A 247 -14.82 -10.44 -6.90
N PHE A 248 -14.04 -9.96 -7.87
CA PHE A 248 -12.63 -9.64 -7.66
C PHE A 248 -12.44 -8.53 -6.63
N LEU A 249 -13.12 -7.41 -6.79
CA LEU A 249 -12.92 -6.26 -5.91
C LEU A 249 -13.54 -6.48 -4.52
N SER A 250 -14.60 -7.31 -4.42
CA SER A 250 -15.11 -7.75 -3.11
C SER A 250 -14.08 -8.62 -2.38
N ASN A 251 -13.43 -9.55 -3.06
CA ASN A 251 -12.35 -10.35 -2.47
C ASN A 251 -11.15 -9.49 -2.04
N VAL A 252 -10.77 -8.49 -2.84
CA VAL A 252 -9.75 -7.50 -2.42
C VAL A 252 -10.22 -6.73 -1.19
N ALA A 253 -11.50 -6.36 -1.13
CA ALA A 253 -12.06 -5.66 0.02
C ALA A 253 -12.12 -6.53 1.29
N ASP A 254 -12.31 -7.85 1.16
CA ASP A 254 -12.19 -8.81 2.27
C ASP A 254 -10.78 -8.79 2.85
N PHE A 255 -9.75 -8.88 1.99
CA PHE A 255 -8.36 -8.77 2.42
C PHE A 255 -8.09 -7.45 3.14
N VAL A 256 -8.57 -6.34 2.60
CA VAL A 256 -8.47 -5.03 3.25
C VAL A 256 -9.14 -5.05 4.62
N GLY A 257 -10.31 -5.68 4.76
CA GLY A 257 -11.00 -5.87 6.02
C GLY A 257 -10.20 -6.69 7.05
N PHE A 258 -9.57 -7.78 6.63
CA PHE A 258 -8.67 -8.56 7.51
C PHE A 258 -7.48 -7.71 8.01
N TYR A 259 -6.86 -6.93 7.12
CA TYR A 259 -5.79 -6.00 7.51
C TYR A 259 -6.28 -4.88 8.43
N ILE A 260 -7.53 -4.39 8.27
CA ILE A 260 -8.14 -3.43 9.19
C ILE A 260 -8.32 -4.05 10.56
N LEU A 261 -8.87 -5.26 10.66
CA LEU A 261 -9.04 -5.98 11.94
C LEU A 261 -7.68 -6.21 12.62
N MET A 262 -6.70 -6.68 11.86
CA MET A 262 -5.35 -6.91 12.34
C MET A 262 -4.72 -5.60 12.83
N GLY A 263 -4.88 -4.51 12.08
CA GLY A 263 -4.40 -3.18 12.44
C GLY A 263 -5.10 -2.60 13.69
N LEU A 264 -6.41 -2.83 13.84
CA LEU A 264 -7.17 -2.40 15.02
C LEU A 264 -6.68 -3.10 16.28
N GLY A 265 -6.44 -4.42 16.22
CA GLY A 265 -5.92 -5.15 17.37
C GLY A 265 -4.45 -4.85 17.66
N LEU A 266 -3.60 -4.65 16.63
CA LEU A 266 -2.24 -4.15 16.82
C LEU A 266 -2.24 -2.76 17.46
N ASN A 267 -3.19 -1.90 17.10
CA ASN A 267 -3.33 -0.59 17.73
C ASN A 267 -3.75 -0.67 19.21
N LEU A 268 -4.41 -1.74 19.66
CA LEU A 268 -4.65 -1.95 21.11
C LEU A 268 -3.33 -2.23 21.85
N VAL A 269 -2.48 -3.09 21.29
CA VAL A 269 -1.20 -3.51 21.91
C VAL A 269 -0.14 -2.41 21.80
N LEU A 270 0.18 -1.99 20.58
CA LEU A 270 1.20 -0.98 20.30
C LEU A 270 0.68 0.44 20.53
N GLY A 271 -0.50 0.75 20.01
CA GLY A 271 -1.04 2.09 20.03
C GLY A 271 -1.51 2.53 21.41
N PHE A 272 -2.23 1.70 22.16
CA PHE A 272 -2.73 2.08 23.49
C PHE A 272 -1.74 1.72 24.60
N ALA A 273 -1.24 0.47 24.64
CA ALA A 273 -0.35 0.02 25.71
C ALA A 273 1.14 0.31 25.49
N GLY A 274 1.57 0.71 24.29
CA GLY A 274 2.97 1.01 24.00
C GLY A 274 3.86 -0.22 23.87
N LEU A 275 3.27 -1.40 23.69
CA LEU A 275 3.97 -2.67 23.63
C LEU A 275 4.33 -2.97 22.17
N LEU A 276 5.62 -2.93 21.83
CA LEU A 276 6.08 -3.20 20.47
C LEU A 276 5.95 -4.69 20.14
N ASP A 277 4.91 -5.02 19.37
CA ASP A 277 4.62 -6.37 18.92
C ASP A 277 4.88 -6.51 17.42
N LEU A 278 6.07 -7.02 17.09
CA LEU A 278 6.45 -7.31 15.70
C LEU A 278 5.97 -8.69 15.25
N GLY A 279 5.52 -9.53 16.19
CA GLY A 279 5.03 -10.88 15.96
C GLY A 279 3.53 -10.97 15.76
N TYR A 280 2.82 -9.84 15.68
CA TYR A 280 1.36 -9.79 15.72
C TYR A 280 0.66 -10.70 14.68
N VAL A 281 1.29 -10.92 13.53
CA VAL A 281 0.81 -11.82 12.47
C VAL A 281 0.65 -13.27 12.95
N ALA A 282 1.36 -13.70 14.00
CA ALA A 282 1.15 -15.01 14.59
C ALA A 282 -0.24 -15.16 15.21
N PHE A 283 -0.86 -14.12 15.77
CA PHE A 283 -2.22 -14.23 16.28
C PHE A 283 -3.23 -14.44 15.15
N PHE A 284 -3.03 -13.78 14.01
CA PHE A 284 -3.78 -14.06 12.78
C PHE A 284 -3.60 -15.52 12.34
N ALA A 285 -2.36 -16.02 12.33
CA ALA A 285 -2.08 -17.41 11.96
C ALA A 285 -2.74 -18.41 12.93
N VAL A 286 -2.65 -18.21 14.25
CA VAL A 286 -3.26 -19.10 15.23
C VAL A 286 -4.79 -19.14 15.07
N GLY A 287 -5.44 -18.01 14.79
CA GLY A 287 -6.88 -17.93 14.50
C GLY A 287 -7.25 -18.72 13.25
N ALA A 288 -6.59 -18.39 12.13
CA ALA A 288 -6.83 -19.02 10.84
C ALA A 288 -6.61 -20.53 10.87
N TYR A 289 -5.53 -20.99 11.50
CA TYR A 289 -5.25 -22.43 11.60
C TYR A 289 -6.15 -23.14 12.62
N THR A 290 -6.57 -22.49 13.71
CA THR A 290 -7.59 -23.07 14.60
C THR A 290 -8.89 -23.27 13.83
N MET A 291 -9.31 -22.25 13.07
CA MET A 291 -10.51 -22.32 12.23
C MET A 291 -10.40 -23.43 11.17
N ALA A 292 -9.25 -23.51 10.50
CA ALA A 292 -8.98 -24.54 9.50
C ALA A 292 -9.03 -25.96 10.09
N VAL A 293 -8.39 -26.19 11.24
CA VAL A 293 -8.36 -27.51 11.88
C VAL A 293 -9.73 -27.95 12.38
N LEU A 294 -10.54 -27.03 12.92
CA LEU A 294 -11.85 -27.37 13.48
C LEU A 294 -12.95 -27.57 12.43
N THR A 295 -12.79 -26.98 11.24
CA THR A 295 -13.83 -26.97 10.22
C THR A 295 -13.49 -27.75 8.96
N SER A 296 -12.20 -28.06 8.73
CA SER A 296 -11.78 -28.76 7.52
C SER A 296 -11.79 -30.27 7.67
N PRO A 297 -12.43 -31.01 6.74
CA PRO A 297 -12.34 -32.47 6.71
C PRO A 297 -10.97 -32.98 6.21
N GLU A 298 -10.08 -32.09 5.74
CA GLU A 298 -8.77 -32.48 5.19
C GLU A 298 -7.77 -32.88 6.28
N VAL A 299 -8.00 -32.44 7.51
CA VAL A 299 -6.97 -32.36 8.53
C VAL A 299 -7.41 -33.08 9.80
N GLY A 300 -6.86 -34.29 10.00
CA GLY A 300 -6.65 -34.97 11.28
C GLY A 300 -7.85 -35.30 12.20
N GLN A 301 -9.00 -34.65 12.07
CA GLN A 301 -10.14 -34.81 12.98
C GLN A 301 -11.32 -35.51 12.30
N ARG A 302 -12.01 -36.36 13.07
CA ARG A 302 -13.21 -37.11 12.64
C ARG A 302 -14.50 -36.29 12.74
N PHE A 303 -14.42 -35.04 13.24
CA PHE A 303 -15.57 -34.16 13.43
C PHE A 303 -15.30 -32.82 12.74
N THR A 304 -16.31 -32.32 12.03
CA THR A 304 -16.30 -30.99 11.41
C THR A 304 -17.26 -30.11 12.19
N LEU A 305 -16.75 -29.06 12.85
CA LEU A 305 -17.59 -28.09 13.52
C LEU A 305 -18.19 -27.09 12.53
N ASP A 306 -19.35 -26.55 12.88
CA ASP A 306 -19.93 -25.43 12.12
C ASP A 306 -19.13 -24.15 12.34
N PHE A 307 -19.16 -23.26 11.34
CA PHE A 307 -18.40 -22.01 11.33
C PHE A 307 -18.62 -21.17 12.59
N TRP A 308 -19.88 -21.03 13.02
CA TRP A 308 -20.24 -20.16 14.15
C TRP A 308 -19.82 -20.72 15.50
N VAL A 309 -19.63 -22.04 15.61
CA VAL A 309 -19.11 -22.70 16.82
C VAL A 309 -17.59 -22.63 16.84
N ALA A 310 -16.95 -22.84 15.69
CA ALA A 310 -15.51 -22.78 15.56
C ALA A 310 -14.95 -21.36 15.77
N LEU A 311 -15.68 -20.32 15.36
CA LEU A 311 -15.23 -18.92 15.47
C LEU A 311 -14.93 -18.47 16.92
N PRO A 312 -15.82 -18.61 17.92
CA PRO A 312 -15.48 -18.32 19.31
C PRO A 312 -14.32 -19.15 19.85
N ILE A 313 -14.20 -20.42 19.44
CA ILE A 313 -13.10 -21.29 19.86
C ILE A 313 -11.78 -20.76 19.31
N ALA A 314 -11.74 -20.35 18.05
CA ALA A 314 -10.57 -19.72 17.43
C ALA A 314 -10.17 -18.42 18.15
N ILE A 315 -11.12 -17.58 18.53
CA ILE A 315 -10.84 -16.37 19.31
C ILE A 315 -10.30 -16.72 20.70
N VAL A 316 -10.83 -17.75 21.36
CA VAL A 316 -10.34 -18.18 22.68
C VAL A 316 -8.93 -18.77 22.57
N THR A 317 -8.64 -19.59 21.55
CA THR A 317 -7.29 -20.13 21.36
C THR A 317 -6.27 -19.04 21.07
N THR A 318 -6.64 -18.00 20.31
CA THR A 318 -5.74 -16.87 20.07
C THR A 318 -5.53 -16.02 21.31
N VAL A 319 -6.56 -15.81 22.13
CA VAL A 319 -6.43 -15.16 23.46
C VAL A 319 -5.48 -15.96 24.34
N LEU A 320 -5.61 -17.29 24.39
CA LEU A 320 -4.72 -18.15 25.16
C LEU A 320 -3.28 -18.08 24.63
N ALA A 321 -3.08 -18.03 23.31
CA ALA A 321 -1.76 -17.81 22.72
C ALA A 321 -1.19 -16.43 23.09
N GLY A 322 -2.02 -15.38 23.06
CA GLY A 322 -1.64 -14.03 23.50
C GLY A 322 -1.24 -13.98 24.96
N LEU A 323 -1.94 -14.68 25.85
CA LEU A 323 -1.59 -14.81 27.26
C LEU A 323 -0.29 -15.61 27.44
N LEU A 324 -0.12 -16.72 26.72
CA LEU A 324 1.08 -17.55 26.74
C LEU A 324 2.32 -16.73 26.39
N VAL A 325 2.25 -15.91 25.35
CA VAL A 325 3.34 -15.01 24.93
C VAL A 325 3.48 -13.82 25.87
N GLY A 326 2.37 -13.29 26.36
CA GLY A 326 2.36 -12.18 27.30
C GLY A 326 3.09 -12.49 28.60
N LEU A 327 3.04 -13.75 29.08
CA LEU A 327 3.66 -14.19 30.34
C LEU A 327 5.19 -14.00 30.39
N PRO A 328 6.01 -14.55 29.45
CA PRO A 328 7.45 -14.27 29.38
C PRO A 328 7.77 -12.78 29.22
N VAL A 329 6.93 -12.09 28.47
CA VAL A 329 7.07 -10.68 28.09
C VAL A 329 6.85 -9.72 29.26
N LEU A 330 6.17 -10.13 30.34
CA LEU A 330 5.88 -9.29 31.50
C LEU A 330 7.13 -8.62 32.10
N ARG A 331 8.29 -9.28 31.97
CA ARG A 331 9.58 -8.82 32.51
C ARG A 331 10.39 -7.99 31.50
N MET A 332 9.95 -7.90 30.24
CA MET A 332 10.65 -7.24 29.15
C MET A 332 10.09 -5.84 28.86
N ARG A 333 10.92 -4.98 28.26
CA ARG A 333 10.58 -3.60 27.90
C ARG A 333 11.24 -3.20 26.59
N GLY A 334 10.62 -2.25 25.90
CA GLY A 334 11.16 -1.62 24.70
C GLY A 334 11.59 -2.66 23.65
N ASP A 335 12.86 -2.56 23.23
CA ASP A 335 13.40 -3.38 22.14
C ASP A 335 13.46 -4.87 22.48
N TYR A 336 13.65 -5.24 23.75
CA TYR A 336 13.65 -6.66 24.15
C TYR A 336 12.30 -7.32 23.95
N LEU A 337 11.22 -6.55 24.18
CA LEU A 337 9.86 -7.01 23.92
C LEU A 337 9.62 -7.22 22.42
N ALA A 338 10.12 -6.30 21.59
CA ALA A 338 10.03 -6.41 20.13
C ALA A 338 10.74 -7.65 19.59
N ILE A 339 11.94 -7.94 20.09
CA ILE A 339 12.70 -9.14 19.70
C ILE A 339 11.96 -10.42 20.12
N ALA A 340 11.41 -10.46 21.33
CA ALA A 340 10.69 -11.64 21.82
C ALA A 340 9.41 -11.91 21.01
N THR A 341 8.64 -10.87 20.68
CA THR A 341 7.43 -11.02 19.85
C THR A 341 7.76 -11.42 18.43
N LEU A 342 8.81 -10.85 17.81
CA LEU A 342 9.30 -11.30 16.51
C LEU A 342 9.68 -12.79 16.53
N GLY A 343 10.37 -13.23 17.58
CA GLY A 343 10.72 -14.64 17.78
C GLY A 343 9.49 -15.53 17.86
N PHE A 344 8.45 -15.14 18.61
CA PHE A 344 7.17 -15.85 18.63
C PHE A 344 6.52 -15.92 17.24
N GLY A 345 6.49 -14.79 16.53
CA GLY A 345 6.01 -14.70 15.14
C GLY A 345 6.66 -15.74 14.24
N GLU A 346 7.98 -15.83 14.33
CA GLU A 346 8.79 -16.76 13.55
C GLU A 346 8.60 -18.22 13.98
N ILE A 347 8.47 -18.50 15.28
CA ILE A 347 8.18 -19.85 15.79
C ILE A 347 6.86 -20.35 15.21
N VAL A 348 5.79 -19.55 15.26
CA VAL A 348 4.49 -19.94 14.70
C VAL A 348 4.58 -20.17 13.20
N ARG A 349 5.28 -19.30 12.45
CA ARG A 349 5.52 -19.47 11.01
C ARG A 349 6.23 -20.79 10.70
N LEU A 350 7.30 -21.11 11.44
CA LEU A 350 8.07 -22.34 11.26
C LEU A 350 7.26 -23.59 11.61
N LEU A 351 6.48 -23.56 12.69
CA LEU A 351 5.63 -24.68 13.09
C LEU A 351 4.57 -24.99 12.04
N VAL A 352 3.88 -23.96 11.54
CA VAL A 352 2.86 -24.09 10.49
C VAL A 352 3.44 -24.67 9.20
N LEU A 353 4.63 -24.23 8.81
CA LEU A 353 5.29 -24.68 7.58
C LEU A 353 6.05 -26.02 7.75
N SER A 354 6.14 -26.55 8.97
CA SER A 354 6.93 -27.74 9.27
C SER A 354 6.32 -29.02 8.69
N ASP A 355 7.17 -29.88 8.13
CA ASP A 355 6.77 -31.22 7.70
C ASP A 355 6.27 -32.10 8.86
N TRP A 356 6.73 -31.84 10.09
CA TRP A 356 6.29 -32.58 11.27
C TRP A 356 4.81 -32.33 11.60
N LEU A 357 4.34 -31.09 11.45
CA LEU A 357 2.93 -30.70 11.69
C LEU A 357 2.07 -30.79 10.43
N LYS A 358 2.65 -31.13 9.28
CA LYS A 358 1.92 -31.25 8.00
C LYS A 358 0.64 -32.08 8.08
N PRO A 359 0.56 -33.23 8.78
CA PRO A 359 -0.70 -33.98 8.90
C PRO A 359 -1.83 -33.22 9.61
N TYR A 360 -1.48 -32.23 10.43
CA TYR A 360 -2.40 -31.47 11.28
C TYR A 360 -2.57 -30.00 10.85
N LEU A 361 -1.72 -29.47 9.97
CA LEU A 361 -1.76 -28.06 9.54
C LEU A 361 -1.63 -27.91 8.01
N GLY A 362 -1.48 -28.98 7.24
CA GLY A 362 -1.31 -28.92 5.78
C GLY A 362 0.10 -28.50 5.30
N GLY A 363 0.96 -28.03 6.21
CA GLY A 363 2.34 -27.63 5.91
C GLY A 363 2.38 -26.41 4.98
N ALA A 364 3.36 -26.37 4.05
CA ALA A 364 3.53 -25.25 3.12
C ALA A 364 2.33 -25.00 2.17
N GLN A 365 1.45 -25.97 1.96
CA GLN A 365 0.24 -25.80 1.13
C GLN A 365 -0.94 -25.22 1.91
N GLY A 366 -0.87 -25.22 3.26
CA GLY A 366 -1.99 -24.84 4.11
C GLY A 366 -3.18 -25.78 3.99
N VAL A 367 -4.34 -25.31 4.46
CA VAL A 367 -5.62 -26.04 4.46
C VAL A 367 -6.61 -25.30 3.58
N THR A 368 -7.27 -25.99 2.65
CA THR A 368 -8.04 -25.31 1.59
C THR A 368 -9.54 -25.45 1.75
N ARG A 369 -10.03 -26.60 2.25
CA ARG A 369 -11.47 -26.84 2.45
C ARG A 369 -11.91 -26.40 3.85
N ILE A 370 -12.02 -25.09 4.06
CA ILE A 370 -12.52 -24.49 5.31
C ILE A 370 -14.04 -24.31 5.21
N ALA A 371 -14.78 -24.59 6.30
CA ALA A 371 -16.23 -24.40 6.28
C ALA A 371 -16.58 -22.92 6.12
N ARG A 372 -17.67 -22.65 5.40
CA ARG A 372 -18.17 -21.31 5.14
C ARG A 372 -19.35 -20.99 6.06
N PRO A 373 -19.53 -19.72 6.45
CA PRO A 373 -20.62 -19.34 7.34
C PRO A 373 -21.98 -19.62 6.68
N SER A 374 -22.94 -20.12 7.47
CA SER A 374 -24.32 -20.29 7.02
C SER A 374 -25.29 -19.78 8.09
N ILE A 375 -26.32 -19.05 7.69
CA ILE A 375 -27.38 -18.57 8.58
C ILE A 375 -28.64 -19.34 8.23
N ALA A 376 -28.99 -20.33 9.07
CA ALA A 376 -30.07 -21.27 8.81
C ALA A 376 -29.92 -21.95 7.43
N SER A 377 -30.75 -21.61 6.44
CA SER A 377 -30.68 -22.15 5.08
C SER A 377 -29.82 -21.34 4.11
N TRP A 378 -29.38 -20.14 4.49
CA TRP A 378 -28.61 -19.24 3.64
C TRP A 378 -27.11 -19.47 3.84
N ARG A 379 -26.43 -19.98 2.81
CA ARG A 379 -24.98 -20.20 2.83
C ARG A 379 -24.27 -18.99 2.26
N ILE A 380 -23.28 -18.47 2.99
CA ILE A 380 -22.44 -17.35 2.56
C ILE A 380 -21.28 -17.94 1.77
N ASP A 381 -21.48 -18.07 0.46
CA ASP A 381 -20.55 -18.74 -0.44
C ASP A 381 -19.85 -17.78 -1.41
N SER A 382 -20.38 -16.57 -1.59
CA SER A 382 -19.75 -15.57 -2.45
C SER A 382 -18.85 -14.62 -1.65
N PRO A 383 -17.73 -14.13 -2.24
CA PRO A 383 -16.94 -13.04 -1.66
C PRO A 383 -17.78 -11.79 -1.33
N GLN A 384 -18.81 -11.51 -2.12
CA GLN A 384 -19.74 -10.40 -1.87
C GLN A 384 -20.50 -10.53 -0.55
N GLU A 385 -21.00 -11.72 -0.25
CA GLU A 385 -21.71 -12.01 1.00
C GLU A 385 -20.72 -12.05 2.18
N PHE A 386 -19.54 -12.63 1.96
CA PHE A 386 -18.49 -12.69 2.98
C PHE A 386 -17.99 -11.28 3.37
N TYR A 387 -17.91 -10.36 2.41
CA TYR A 387 -17.57 -8.96 2.67
C TYR A 387 -18.46 -8.30 3.70
N LEU A 388 -19.78 -8.58 3.69
CA LEU A 388 -20.68 -8.01 4.68
C LEU A 388 -20.38 -8.52 6.09
N LEU A 389 -20.00 -9.80 6.21
CA LEU A 389 -19.54 -10.37 7.48
C LEU A 389 -18.23 -9.73 7.95
N VAL A 390 -17.26 -9.56 7.05
CA VAL A 390 -15.98 -8.90 7.36
C VAL A 390 -16.19 -7.44 7.75
N LEU A 391 -17.05 -6.70 7.04
CA LEU A 391 -17.43 -5.33 7.35
C LEU A 391 -18.10 -5.24 8.73
N LEU A 392 -19.03 -6.15 9.04
CA LEU A 392 -19.67 -6.21 10.34
C LEU A 392 -18.64 -6.47 11.45
N SER A 393 -17.72 -7.42 11.24
CA SER A 393 -16.62 -7.69 12.16
C SER A 393 -15.71 -6.47 12.34
N CYS A 394 -15.38 -5.75 11.28
CA CYS A 394 -14.60 -4.50 11.34
C CYS A 394 -15.31 -3.42 12.16
N LEU A 395 -16.62 -3.23 11.93
CA LEU A 395 -17.41 -2.25 12.66
C LEU A 395 -17.54 -2.63 14.13
N PHE A 396 -17.75 -3.91 14.43
CA PHE A 396 -17.81 -4.42 15.80
C PHE A 396 -16.46 -4.26 16.52
N ALA A 397 -15.36 -4.65 15.88
CA ALA A 397 -14.00 -4.46 16.39
C ALA A 397 -13.68 -2.98 16.61
N TRP A 398 -14.02 -2.12 15.65
CA TRP A 398 -13.84 -0.67 15.77
C TRP A 398 -14.65 -0.10 16.94
N PHE A 399 -15.93 -0.47 17.07
CA PHE A 399 -16.78 -0.08 18.18
C PHE A 399 -16.18 -0.51 19.53
N LEU A 400 -15.73 -1.76 19.65
CA LEU A 400 -15.06 -2.27 20.84
C LEU A 400 -13.76 -1.50 21.12
N SER A 401 -12.94 -1.24 20.11
CA SER A 401 -11.68 -0.49 20.25
C SER A 401 -11.92 0.92 20.81
N VAL A 402 -12.93 1.63 20.29
CA VAL A 402 -13.32 2.96 20.78
C VAL A 402 -13.82 2.89 22.23
N ARG A 403 -14.67 1.90 22.56
CA ARG A 403 -15.17 1.71 23.93
C ARG A 403 -14.06 1.34 24.91
N LEU A 404 -13.11 0.51 24.49
CA LEU A 404 -11.95 0.10 25.28
C LEU A 404 -11.02 1.28 25.57
N ARG A 405 -10.77 2.14 24.57
CA ARG A 405 -9.95 3.35 24.71
C ARG A 405 -10.43 4.22 25.88
N ASP A 406 -11.73 4.45 25.98
CA ASP A 406 -12.31 5.36 26.97
C ASP A 406 -12.58 4.68 28.34
N SER A 407 -12.43 3.35 28.39
CA SER A 407 -12.62 2.51 29.58
C SER A 407 -11.48 2.61 30.60
N ARG A 408 -11.68 2.03 31.79
CA ARG A 408 -10.62 1.94 32.83
C ARG A 408 -9.40 1.14 32.35
N LEU A 409 -9.62 0.08 31.56
CA LEU A 409 -8.55 -0.73 30.98
C LEU A 409 -7.72 0.11 29.99
N GLY A 410 -8.38 0.81 29.07
CA GLY A 410 -7.70 1.69 28.11
C GLY A 410 -6.88 2.77 28.79
N ARG A 411 -7.42 3.44 29.81
CA ARG A 411 -6.68 4.42 30.61
C ARG A 411 -5.45 3.82 31.30
N SER A 412 -5.55 2.59 31.79
CA SER A 412 -4.41 1.87 32.38
C SER A 412 -3.33 1.56 31.35
N TRP A 413 -3.71 1.24 30.10
CA TRP A 413 -2.79 1.02 28.99
C TRP A 413 -2.05 2.31 28.61
N PHE A 414 -2.76 3.42 28.49
CA PHE A 414 -2.11 4.72 28.23
C PHE A 414 -1.14 5.10 29.35
N ALA A 415 -1.50 4.87 30.61
CA ALA A 415 -0.62 5.19 31.73
C ALA A 415 0.69 4.38 31.69
N ILE A 416 0.64 3.07 31.42
CA ILE A 416 1.85 2.24 31.31
C ILE A 416 2.68 2.57 30.06
N ARG A 417 2.05 3.07 29.00
CA ARG A 417 2.71 3.49 27.77
C ARG A 417 3.58 4.73 28.00
N GLU A 418 3.09 5.68 28.79
CA GLU A 418 3.82 6.92 29.10
C GLU A 418 5.00 6.64 30.07
N ASP A 419 4.71 6.03 31.22
CA ASP A 419 5.76 5.58 32.15
C ASP A 419 5.25 4.44 33.04
N GLU A 420 5.80 3.24 32.82
CA GLU A 420 5.43 2.03 33.56
C GLU A 420 5.70 2.13 35.08
N HIS A 421 6.78 2.81 35.50
CA HIS A 421 7.12 2.92 36.92
C HIS A 421 6.20 3.91 37.63
N VAL A 422 5.90 5.04 36.99
CA VAL A 422 4.96 6.03 37.53
C VAL A 422 3.56 5.43 37.60
N ALA A 423 3.11 4.73 36.56
CA ALA A 423 1.84 4.02 36.57
C ALA A 423 1.76 3.00 37.73
N GLN A 424 2.84 2.27 37.98
CA GLN A 424 2.93 1.32 39.09
C GLN A 424 2.89 2.02 40.46
N ALA A 425 3.58 3.14 40.62
CA ALA A 425 3.53 3.95 41.85
C ALA A 425 2.12 4.52 42.11
N MET A 426 1.36 4.79 41.06
CA MET A 426 -0.06 5.21 41.12
C MET A 426 -1.04 4.04 41.32
N GLY A 427 -0.54 2.83 41.59
CA GLY A 427 -1.36 1.65 41.91
C GLY A 427 -1.87 0.84 40.73
N ILE A 428 -1.38 1.09 39.50
CA ILE A 428 -1.76 0.31 38.32
C ILE A 428 -0.95 -0.99 38.29
N ASN A 429 -1.63 -2.13 38.27
CA ASN A 429 -0.98 -3.42 38.15
C ASN A 429 -0.49 -3.63 36.70
N ARG A 430 0.85 -3.58 36.53
CA ARG A 430 1.52 -3.77 35.24
C ARG A 430 1.21 -5.12 34.58
N VAL A 431 1.01 -6.18 35.36
CA VAL A 431 0.75 -7.53 34.84
C VAL A 431 -0.62 -7.59 34.20
N THR A 432 -1.65 -7.16 34.91
CA THR A 432 -3.02 -7.15 34.37
C THR A 432 -3.14 -6.19 33.18
N ALA A 433 -2.46 -5.04 33.21
CA ALA A 433 -2.47 -4.10 32.11
C ALA A 433 -1.83 -4.70 30.85
N LYS A 434 -0.62 -5.28 30.95
CA LYS A 434 0.06 -5.92 29.81
C LYS A 434 -0.67 -7.16 29.29
N LEU A 435 -1.10 -8.07 30.18
CA LEU A 435 -1.80 -9.29 29.76
C LEU A 435 -3.16 -8.99 29.13
N SER A 436 -3.92 -8.02 29.65
CA SER A 436 -5.20 -7.64 29.03
C SER A 436 -5.00 -6.99 27.66
N ALA A 437 -3.95 -6.19 27.47
CA ALA A 437 -3.61 -5.62 26.17
C ALA A 437 -3.30 -6.72 25.16
N PHE A 438 -2.44 -7.69 25.51
CA PHE A 438 -2.12 -8.83 24.65
C PHE A 438 -3.32 -9.74 24.38
N ALA A 439 -4.12 -10.07 25.38
CA ALA A 439 -5.30 -10.93 25.23
C ALA A 439 -6.33 -10.31 24.26
N ILE A 440 -6.68 -9.04 24.47
CA ILE A 440 -7.69 -8.36 23.65
C ILE A 440 -7.12 -8.02 22.27
N GLY A 441 -5.84 -7.67 22.17
CA GLY A 441 -5.17 -7.54 20.88
C GLY A 441 -5.20 -8.86 20.10
N ALA A 442 -4.77 -9.95 20.71
CA ALA A 442 -4.75 -11.28 20.10
C ALA A 442 -6.15 -11.79 19.72
N SER A 443 -7.21 -11.39 20.43
CA SER A 443 -8.59 -11.74 20.05
C SER A 443 -8.99 -11.08 18.73
N PHE A 444 -8.56 -9.84 18.47
CA PHE A 444 -8.79 -9.14 17.19
C PHE A 444 -7.94 -9.75 16.07
N GLY A 445 -6.69 -10.11 16.37
CA GLY A 445 -5.83 -10.87 15.46
C GLY A 445 -6.45 -12.21 15.08
N GLY A 446 -6.95 -12.94 16.07
CA GLY A 446 -7.62 -14.22 15.87
C GLY A 446 -8.98 -14.13 15.17
N LEU A 447 -9.71 -13.03 15.32
CA LEU A 447 -10.93 -12.77 14.55
C LEU A 447 -10.62 -12.44 13.07
N SER A 448 -9.45 -11.86 12.80
CA SER A 448 -9.04 -11.47 11.45
C SER A 448 -8.58 -12.62 10.58
N GLY A 449 -8.06 -13.69 11.20
CA GLY A 449 -7.59 -14.91 10.53
C GLY A 449 -8.59 -16.03 10.71
#